data_AF-A0AAW0KRH9-F1
#
_entry.id   AF-A0AAW0KRH9-F1
#
_cell.length_a   1.000
_cell.length_b   1.000
_cell.length_c   1.000
_cell.angle_alpha   90.00
_cell.angle_beta   90.00
_cell.angle_gamma   90.00
#
_symmetry.space_group_name_H-M   'P 1'
#
loop_
_entity.id
_entity.type
_entity.pdbx_description
1 polymer ?
#
loop_
_entity_poly.entity_id
_entity_poly.type
_entity_poly.pdbx_seq_one_letter_code
_entity_poly.pdbx_strand_id
1 'polypeptide(L)'
;MQSSQSYHMFSTQNLTWVPQLKQSTTAVRLRRSPPPITAVSATTSPPQRRAHTLPPEKAEVFKSLENWATKSVLPLLKPVEQCWQPQNFLPDPALPFEEFKDQVRALRDRTAELPDEYFVVLVGDMITEEALPTYQTMINTLDGVRDESGASPDPWAVWTRAWTAEENRHGDLLKTYLYLSGRVDMLMIEKTVQYLIGAGMDPGTENNPYLGYVYTSFQERATFVSHGNTARLAKESGDPVLARICGTIASDEKRHENAYVKIVEKLLEVDPTEIQY
;
A
#
# COMPACT_ATOMS: atom_id res chain seq x y z
N MET A 1 74.20 3.58 30.61
CA MET A 1 74.60 2.81 31.80
C MET A 1 73.54 3.08 32.86
N GLN A 2 72.75 2.12 33.37
CA GLN A 2 73.01 0.76 33.87
C GLN A 2 73.66 0.69 35.27
N SER A 3 72.80 0.53 36.28
CA SER A 3 72.76 -0.65 37.17
C SER A 3 71.28 -0.81 37.61
N SER A 4 70.63 -1.96 37.83
CA SER A 4 71.02 -3.31 38.34
C SER A 4 71.42 -3.30 39.83
N GLN A 5 71.00 -4.27 40.67
CA GLN A 5 70.50 -5.63 40.40
C GLN A 5 69.24 -6.04 41.19
N SER A 6 68.63 -7.16 40.76
CA SER A 6 67.68 -8.06 41.44
C SER A 6 68.30 -8.74 42.69
N TYR A 7 67.70 -9.65 43.50
CA TYR A 7 66.45 -10.46 43.54
C TYR A 7 66.01 -10.59 45.03
N HIS A 8 64.94 -11.26 45.50
CA HIS A 8 63.89 -12.10 44.87
C HIS A 8 62.48 -11.69 45.36
N MET A 9 61.50 -12.46 45.90
CA MET A 9 61.30 -13.90 46.23
C MET A 9 59.80 -14.27 46.13
N PHE A 10 59.43 -15.52 46.43
CA PHE A 10 58.06 -16.07 46.44
C PHE A 10 57.28 -15.68 47.74
N SER A 11 55.95 -15.77 47.86
CA SER A 11 55.01 -16.67 47.16
C SER A 11 53.58 -16.09 46.99
N THR A 12 52.69 -16.87 46.38
CA THR A 12 51.35 -16.48 45.91
C THR A 12 50.23 -16.55 46.95
N GLN A 13 49.27 -15.62 46.84
CA GLN A 13 47.83 -15.88 47.10
C GLN A 13 46.99 -14.84 46.34
N ASN A 14 46.09 -15.31 45.46
CA ASN A 14 45.16 -14.46 44.72
C ASN A 14 43.90 -14.19 45.55
N LEU A 15 43.57 -12.92 45.78
CA LEU A 15 42.27 -12.49 46.30
C LEU A 15 41.63 -11.51 45.31
N THR A 16 40.62 -11.99 44.58
CA THR A 16 39.84 -11.19 43.64
C THR A 16 38.79 -10.36 44.38
N TRP A 17 38.74 -9.06 44.09
CA TRP A 17 37.73 -8.16 44.64
C TRP A 17 36.44 -8.23 43.80
N VAL A 18 35.30 -8.54 44.44
CA VAL A 18 33.98 -8.61 43.78
C VAL A 18 33.01 -7.69 44.54
N PRO A 19 32.41 -6.67 43.90
CA PRO A 19 31.44 -5.80 44.56
C PRO A 19 30.16 -6.54 44.98
N GLN A 20 29.75 -6.39 46.24
CA GLN A 20 28.51 -6.97 46.76
C GLN A 20 27.28 -6.17 46.32
N LEU A 21 26.53 -6.69 45.34
CA LEU A 21 25.16 -6.26 45.06
C LEU A 21 24.22 -6.74 46.17
N LYS A 22 23.55 -5.80 46.84
CA LYS A 22 22.50 -6.11 47.82
C LYS A 22 21.27 -6.68 47.11
N GLN A 23 20.95 -7.95 47.32
CA GLN A 23 19.72 -8.55 46.82
C GLN A 23 18.50 -8.03 47.59
N SER A 24 17.59 -7.35 46.91
CA SER A 24 16.25 -7.05 47.42
C SER A 24 15.30 -8.18 47.04
N THR A 25 14.84 -8.96 48.01
CA THR A 25 14.00 -10.15 47.80
C THR A 25 12.51 -9.81 47.63
N THR A 26 12.21 -8.91 46.69
CA THR A 26 10.84 -8.64 46.26
C THR A 26 10.36 -9.79 45.36
N ALA A 27 9.48 -10.65 45.88
CA ALA A 27 9.02 -11.84 45.17
C ALA A 27 8.14 -11.49 43.95
N VAL A 28 8.77 -11.35 42.78
CA VAL A 28 8.07 -11.17 41.50
C VAL A 28 7.28 -12.45 41.20
N ARG A 29 5.97 -12.40 41.48
CA ARG A 29 5.03 -13.48 41.18
C ARG A 29 4.81 -13.54 39.67
N LEU A 30 5.69 -14.26 38.97
CA LEU A 30 5.56 -14.58 37.53
C LEU A 30 4.11 -14.98 37.23
N ARG A 31 3.41 -14.14 36.47
CA ARG A 31 2.13 -14.55 35.87
C ARG A 31 2.44 -15.74 34.97
N ARG A 32 1.78 -16.87 35.22
CA ARG A 32 1.78 -17.98 34.25
C ARG A 32 1.32 -17.41 32.91
N SER A 33 2.06 -17.72 31.84
CA SER A 33 1.54 -17.55 30.49
C SER A 33 0.15 -18.21 30.41
N PRO A 34 -0.84 -17.58 29.74
CA PRO A 34 -2.05 -18.31 29.41
C PRO A 34 -1.67 -19.57 28.59
N PRO A 35 -2.46 -20.66 28.67
CA PRO A 35 -2.25 -21.78 27.75
C PRO A 35 -2.35 -21.26 26.30
N PRO A 36 -1.65 -21.88 25.34
CA PRO A 36 -1.88 -21.56 23.94
C PRO A 36 -3.38 -21.75 23.65
N ILE A 37 -4.01 -20.70 23.11
CA ILE A 37 -5.41 -20.81 22.68
C ILE A 37 -5.39 -21.71 21.45
N THR A 38 -5.61 -23.01 21.68
CA THR A 38 -5.93 -23.96 20.62
C THR A 38 -7.31 -23.61 20.10
N ALA A 39 -7.36 -22.59 19.24
CA ALA A 39 -8.53 -22.26 18.46
C ALA A 39 -8.79 -23.46 17.56
N VAL A 40 -9.63 -24.38 18.04
CA VAL A 40 -10.25 -25.41 17.22
C VAL A 40 -11.14 -24.64 16.26
N SER A 41 -10.57 -24.26 15.12
CA SER A 41 -11.30 -23.65 14.03
C SER A 41 -12.35 -24.67 13.61
N ALA A 42 -13.59 -24.44 14.02
CA ALA A 42 -14.72 -25.18 13.51
C ALA A 42 -14.70 -24.95 12.00
N THR A 43 -14.42 -25.99 11.23
CA THR A 43 -14.34 -25.90 9.78
C THR A 43 -15.74 -25.73 9.19
N THR A 44 -16.29 -24.53 9.35
CA THR A 44 -17.25 -23.97 8.41
C THR A 44 -16.62 -24.15 7.03
N SER A 45 -17.28 -24.92 6.17
CA SER A 45 -16.92 -24.97 4.76
C SER A 45 -16.76 -23.53 4.26
N PRO A 46 -15.71 -23.21 3.47
CA PRO A 46 -15.58 -21.88 2.88
C PRO A 46 -16.91 -21.48 2.22
N PRO A 47 -17.37 -20.23 2.36
CA PRO A 47 -18.60 -19.78 1.72
C PRO A 47 -18.52 -20.14 0.23
N GLN A 48 -19.59 -20.75 -0.28
CA GLN A 48 -19.57 -21.43 -1.57
C GLN A 48 -19.36 -20.39 -2.68
N ARG A 49 -18.11 -20.26 -3.12
CA ARG A 49 -17.66 -19.20 -4.04
C ARG A 49 -18.51 -19.20 -5.29
N ARG A 50 -19.29 -18.14 -5.44
CA ARG A 50 -20.01 -17.81 -6.66
C ARG A 50 -19.03 -17.10 -7.60
N ALA A 51 -19.08 -17.50 -8.86
CA ALA A 51 -18.22 -17.05 -9.93
C ALA A 51 -19.06 -17.07 -11.21
N HIS A 52 -18.82 -16.13 -12.11
CA HIS A 52 -19.57 -15.95 -13.36
C HIS A 52 -21.09 -15.86 -13.13
N THR A 53 -21.52 -14.99 -12.19
CA THR A 53 -22.96 -14.76 -11.94
C THR A 53 -23.61 -13.76 -12.89
N LEU A 54 -22.82 -13.13 -13.78
CA LEU A 54 -23.31 -12.38 -14.92
C LEU A 54 -24.03 -13.34 -15.91
N PRO A 55 -25.31 -13.12 -16.25
CA PRO A 55 -25.97 -13.86 -17.32
C PRO A 55 -25.23 -13.66 -18.65
N PRO A 56 -24.91 -14.72 -19.44
CA PRO A 56 -24.04 -14.59 -20.62
C PRO A 56 -24.50 -13.57 -21.66
N GLU A 57 -25.81 -13.36 -21.81
CA GLU A 57 -26.41 -12.35 -22.69
C GLU A 57 -26.06 -10.91 -22.28
N LYS A 58 -25.72 -10.65 -21.01
CA LYS A 58 -25.32 -9.32 -20.51
C LYS A 58 -23.88 -8.95 -20.90
N ALA A 59 -23.04 -9.90 -21.29
CA ALA A 59 -21.69 -9.59 -21.78
C ALA A 59 -21.72 -8.70 -23.04
N GLU A 60 -22.75 -8.84 -23.90
CA GLU A 60 -22.93 -7.97 -25.07
C GLU A 60 -23.29 -6.52 -24.69
N VAL A 61 -23.72 -6.22 -23.46
CA VAL A 61 -23.92 -4.84 -22.97
C VAL A 61 -22.59 -4.09 -22.94
N PHE A 62 -21.55 -4.65 -22.31
CA PHE A 62 -20.23 -4.04 -22.21
C PHE A 62 -19.56 -3.84 -23.58
N LYS A 63 -19.74 -4.82 -24.46
CA LYS A 63 -19.31 -4.77 -25.86
C LYS A 63 -20.03 -3.67 -26.66
N SER A 64 -21.35 -3.51 -26.48
CA SER A 64 -22.10 -2.39 -27.09
C SER A 64 -21.63 -1.01 -26.59
N LEU A 65 -21.10 -0.96 -25.37
CA LEU A 65 -20.60 0.25 -24.72
C LEU A 65 -19.13 0.60 -25.05
N GLU A 66 -18.38 -0.21 -25.80
CA GLU A 66 -16.98 0.07 -26.16
C GLU A 66 -16.79 1.47 -26.81
N ASN A 67 -17.66 1.79 -27.77
CA ASN A 67 -17.69 3.09 -28.44
C ASN A 67 -18.02 4.26 -27.51
N TRP A 68 -18.73 3.99 -26.41
CA TRP A 68 -19.02 4.96 -25.35
C TRP A 68 -17.84 5.08 -24.38
N ALA A 69 -17.24 3.97 -23.94
CA ALA A 69 -16.09 3.93 -23.04
C ALA A 69 -14.88 4.67 -23.63
N THR A 70 -14.61 4.42 -24.92
CA THR A 70 -13.57 5.13 -25.70
C THR A 70 -13.73 6.65 -25.66
N LYS A 71 -14.97 7.16 -25.61
CA LYS A 71 -15.28 8.60 -25.66
C LYS A 71 -15.58 9.23 -24.30
N SER A 72 -15.85 8.41 -23.28
CA SER A 72 -16.44 8.84 -22.01
C SER A 72 -15.64 8.46 -20.78
N VAL A 73 -14.86 7.37 -20.86
CA VAL A 73 -14.07 6.80 -19.76
C VAL A 73 -12.58 7.01 -20.03
N LEU A 74 -12.07 6.57 -21.20
CA LEU A 74 -10.64 6.71 -21.53
C LEU A 74 -10.12 8.17 -21.46
N PRO A 75 -10.87 9.23 -21.82
CA PRO A 75 -10.40 10.61 -21.67
C PRO A 75 -10.26 11.12 -20.22
N LEU A 76 -10.53 10.28 -19.20
CA LEU A 76 -10.27 10.58 -17.79
C LEU A 76 -8.87 10.13 -17.34
N LEU A 77 -8.20 9.28 -18.12
CA LEU A 77 -6.77 8.96 -17.98
C LEU A 77 -5.93 10.16 -18.41
N LYS A 78 -4.78 10.35 -17.77
CA LYS A 78 -3.79 11.35 -18.18
C LYS A 78 -2.83 10.74 -19.22
N PRO A 79 -2.47 11.46 -20.30
CA PRO A 79 -1.34 11.07 -21.14
C PRO A 79 -0.06 11.02 -20.29
N VAL A 80 0.81 10.03 -20.51
CA VAL A 80 2.02 9.80 -19.68
C VAL A 80 2.92 11.05 -19.58
N GLU A 81 3.07 11.80 -20.67
CA GLU A 81 3.82 13.08 -20.73
C GLU A 81 3.19 14.23 -19.89
N GLN A 82 2.00 14.01 -19.34
CA GLN A 82 1.26 14.92 -18.45
C GLN A 82 1.05 14.32 -17.06
N CYS A 83 1.48 13.08 -16.83
CA CYS A 83 1.49 12.45 -15.52
C CYS A 83 2.64 12.98 -14.68
N TRP A 84 2.39 13.15 -13.38
CA TRP A 84 3.48 13.24 -12.40
C TRP A 84 4.16 11.88 -12.29
N GLN A 85 5.45 11.89 -11.91
CA GLN A 85 6.25 10.70 -11.64
C GLN A 85 6.82 10.76 -10.21
N PRO A 86 7.09 9.62 -9.53
CA PRO A 86 7.59 9.60 -8.15
C PRO A 86 8.81 10.51 -7.92
N GLN A 87 9.73 10.57 -8.88
CA GLN A 87 10.94 11.39 -8.81
C GLN A 87 10.66 12.91 -8.76
N ASN A 88 9.44 13.39 -9.06
CA ASN A 88 9.05 14.80 -8.91
C ASN A 88 8.84 15.24 -7.44
N PHE A 89 8.88 14.30 -6.49
CA PHE A 89 8.64 14.52 -5.06
C PHE A 89 9.75 13.97 -4.16
N LEU A 90 10.60 13.09 -4.68
CA LEU A 90 11.69 12.43 -3.98
C LEU A 90 13.02 13.18 -4.20
N PRO A 91 14.00 13.05 -3.28
CA PRO A 91 15.38 13.49 -3.51
C PRO A 91 15.94 12.95 -4.83
N ASP A 92 16.66 13.78 -5.58
CA ASP A 92 17.15 13.44 -6.92
C ASP A 92 18.54 12.78 -6.87
N PRO A 93 18.67 11.47 -7.19
CA PRO A 93 19.94 10.75 -7.15
C PRO A 93 20.88 11.06 -8.33
N ALA A 94 20.44 11.85 -9.31
CA ALA A 94 21.30 12.32 -10.41
C ALA A 94 22.11 13.58 -10.06
N LEU A 95 21.80 14.23 -8.93
CA LEU A 95 22.55 15.38 -8.42
C LEU A 95 23.90 14.96 -7.80
N PRO A 96 24.84 15.91 -7.61
CA PRO A 96 26.06 15.65 -6.85
C PRO A 96 25.77 15.06 -5.46
N PHE A 97 26.60 14.11 -5.04
CA PHE A 97 26.34 13.27 -3.85
C PHE A 97 25.95 14.04 -2.58
N GLU A 98 26.60 15.17 -2.31
CA GLU A 98 26.29 16.00 -1.14
C GLU A 98 24.94 16.72 -1.26
N GLU A 99 24.51 17.11 -2.46
CA GLU A 99 23.19 17.73 -2.69
C GLU A 99 22.05 16.71 -2.51
N PHE A 100 22.20 15.51 -3.07
CA PHE A 100 21.26 14.40 -2.85
C PHE A 100 21.17 14.04 -1.37
N LYS A 101 22.32 13.90 -0.70
CA LYS A 101 22.44 13.61 0.74
C LYS A 101 21.80 14.68 1.62
N ASP A 102 21.89 15.95 1.23
CA ASP A 102 21.25 17.06 1.94
C ASP A 102 19.73 17.10 1.68
N GLN A 103 19.25 16.75 0.48
CA GLN A 103 17.82 16.54 0.21
C GLN A 103 17.24 15.36 1.02
N VAL A 104 17.98 14.24 1.13
CA VAL A 104 17.61 13.10 1.98
C VAL A 104 17.59 13.51 3.46
N ARG A 105 18.56 14.30 3.94
CA ARG A 105 18.53 14.83 5.31
C ARG A 105 17.29 15.71 5.52
N ALA A 106 17.04 16.66 4.63
CA ALA A 106 15.88 17.55 4.72
C ALA A 106 14.53 16.80 4.69
N LEU A 107 14.43 15.64 4.01
CA LEU A 107 13.27 14.75 4.13
C LEU A 107 13.15 14.18 5.55
N ARG A 108 14.24 13.64 6.08
CA ARG A 108 14.27 13.03 7.42
C ARG A 108 14.00 14.04 8.54
N ASP A 109 14.51 15.25 8.40
CA ASP A 109 14.28 16.35 9.34
C ASP A 109 12.79 16.73 9.41
N ARG A 110 12.06 16.74 8.28
CA ARG A 110 10.60 16.94 8.28
C ARG A 110 9.82 15.76 8.82
N THR A 111 10.32 14.54 8.65
CA THR A 111 9.70 13.34 9.24
C THR A 111 9.93 13.19 10.74
N ALA A 112 10.72 14.05 11.39
CA ALA A 112 10.99 13.96 12.83
C ALA A 112 9.75 14.24 13.69
N GLU A 113 8.99 15.28 13.34
CA GLU A 113 7.81 15.74 14.12
C GLU A 113 6.52 14.98 13.79
N LEU A 114 6.52 14.10 12.78
CA LEU A 114 5.38 13.23 12.48
C LEU A 114 5.23 12.15 13.58
N PRO A 115 4.01 11.92 14.12
CA PRO A 115 3.77 10.91 15.15
C PRO A 115 3.75 9.50 14.56
N ASP A 116 4.05 8.49 15.38
CA ASP A 116 4.11 7.09 14.91
C ASP A 116 2.74 6.56 14.48
N GLU A 117 1.65 7.04 15.08
CA GLU A 117 0.27 6.74 14.65
C GLU A 117 -0.01 7.19 13.21
N TYR A 118 0.59 8.29 12.76
CA TYR A 118 0.50 8.73 11.36
C TYR A 118 1.26 7.77 10.44
N PHE A 119 2.45 7.31 10.84
CA PHE A 119 3.21 6.32 10.08
C PHE A 119 2.50 4.97 9.99
N VAL A 120 1.79 4.52 11.04
CA VAL A 120 0.96 3.31 10.99
C VAL A 120 -0.13 3.41 9.91
N VAL A 121 -0.78 4.57 9.77
CA VAL A 121 -1.78 4.78 8.70
C VAL A 121 -1.12 4.83 7.32
N LEU A 122 -0.06 5.64 7.14
CA LEU A 122 0.61 5.78 5.83
C LEU A 122 1.25 4.46 5.35
N VAL A 123 1.70 3.61 6.27
CA VAL A 123 2.17 2.25 5.96
C VAL A 123 1.00 1.34 5.55
N GLY A 124 -0.18 1.49 6.17
CA GLY A 124 -1.39 0.79 5.76
C GLY A 124 -1.85 1.18 4.35
N ASP A 125 -1.86 2.49 4.05
CA ASP A 125 -2.13 3.01 2.70
C ASP A 125 -1.11 2.40 1.70
N MET A 126 0.20 2.53 1.97
CA MET A 126 1.26 2.07 1.06
C MET A 126 1.26 0.55 0.81
N ILE A 127 1.01 -0.27 1.84
CA ILE A 127 0.89 -1.73 1.71
C ILE A 127 -0.31 -2.10 0.81
N THR A 128 -1.35 -1.26 0.79
CA THR A 128 -2.50 -1.41 -0.11
C THR A 128 -2.08 -1.09 -1.55
N GLU A 129 -1.43 0.05 -1.81
CA GLU A 129 -0.90 0.40 -3.14
C GLU A 129 0.00 -0.71 -3.74
N GLU A 130 0.92 -1.25 -2.94
CA GLU A 130 1.84 -2.32 -3.37
C GLU A 130 1.15 -3.63 -3.76
N ALA A 131 -0.10 -3.86 -3.33
CA ALA A 131 -0.87 -5.04 -3.69
C ALA A 131 -1.55 -4.94 -5.07
N LEU A 132 -1.26 -3.90 -5.85
CA LEU A 132 -1.75 -3.64 -7.21
C LEU A 132 -1.85 -4.86 -8.17
N PRO A 133 -0.92 -5.84 -8.18
CA PRO A 133 -1.09 -7.04 -9.02
C PRO A 133 -2.38 -7.82 -8.71
N THR A 134 -2.84 -7.79 -7.46
CA THR A 134 -4.15 -8.36 -7.05
C THR A 134 -5.31 -7.59 -7.66
N TYR A 135 -5.22 -6.25 -7.75
CA TYR A 135 -6.30 -5.40 -8.23
C TYR A 135 -6.43 -5.43 -9.76
N GLN A 136 -5.30 -5.40 -10.49
CA GLN A 136 -5.32 -5.67 -11.94
C GLN A 136 -5.84 -7.07 -12.24
N THR A 137 -5.45 -8.09 -11.45
CA THR A 137 -6.00 -9.44 -11.58
C THR A 137 -7.51 -9.45 -11.36
N MET A 138 -8.00 -8.78 -10.31
CA MET A 138 -9.43 -8.66 -9.99
C MET A 138 -10.22 -8.08 -11.17
N ILE A 139 -9.80 -6.95 -11.75
CA ILE A 139 -10.46 -6.35 -12.91
C ILE A 139 -10.43 -7.31 -14.11
N ASN A 140 -9.30 -8.01 -14.33
CA ASN A 140 -9.18 -9.05 -15.36
C ASN A 140 -9.92 -10.37 -15.04
N THR A 141 -10.62 -10.48 -13.91
CA THR A 141 -11.60 -11.57 -13.68
C THR A 141 -13.01 -11.22 -14.19
N LEU A 142 -13.28 -9.96 -14.52
CA LEU A 142 -14.62 -9.47 -14.83
C LEU A 142 -15.04 -9.81 -16.27
N ASP A 143 -16.19 -10.48 -16.41
CA ASP A 143 -16.65 -11.03 -17.69
C ASP A 143 -17.06 -9.94 -18.70
N GLY A 144 -16.57 -10.04 -19.93
CA GLY A 144 -16.86 -9.07 -21.00
C GLY A 144 -16.06 -7.75 -20.94
N VAL A 145 -15.18 -7.57 -19.95
CA VAL A 145 -14.33 -6.35 -19.81
C VAL A 145 -12.84 -6.63 -19.56
N ARG A 146 -12.48 -7.87 -19.18
CA ARG A 146 -11.10 -8.33 -18.98
C ARG A 146 -10.22 -8.29 -20.25
N ASP A 147 -8.91 -8.21 -20.07
CA ASP A 147 -7.93 -8.31 -21.16
C ASP A 147 -7.61 -9.77 -21.53
N GLU A 148 -8.17 -10.25 -22.64
CA GLU A 148 -7.97 -11.61 -23.17
C GLU A 148 -6.54 -11.93 -23.66
N SER A 149 -5.62 -10.95 -23.69
CA SER A 149 -4.26 -11.15 -24.23
C SER A 149 -3.12 -10.46 -23.47
N GLY A 150 -3.44 -9.66 -22.46
CA GLY A 150 -2.50 -8.72 -21.81
C GLY A 150 -2.14 -7.51 -22.68
N ALA A 151 -2.73 -7.39 -23.86
CA ALA A 151 -2.50 -6.32 -24.83
C ALA A 151 -3.74 -6.00 -25.69
N SER A 152 -4.95 -6.41 -25.29
CA SER A 152 -6.14 -6.26 -26.16
C SER A 152 -6.41 -4.80 -26.51
N PRO A 153 -6.77 -4.46 -27.77
CA PRO A 153 -7.11 -3.09 -28.15
C PRO A 153 -8.45 -2.60 -27.57
N ASP A 154 -9.25 -3.49 -26.98
CA ASP A 154 -10.57 -3.19 -26.43
C ASP A 154 -10.48 -2.09 -25.37
N PRO A 155 -11.39 -1.09 -25.36
CA PRO A 155 -11.27 0.07 -24.48
C PRO A 155 -11.33 -0.27 -22.99
N TRP A 156 -11.96 -1.39 -22.61
CA TRP A 156 -11.96 -1.90 -21.23
C TRP A 156 -10.59 -2.44 -20.80
N ALA A 157 -9.92 -3.18 -21.68
CA ALA A 157 -8.56 -3.66 -21.47
C ALA A 157 -7.55 -2.50 -21.49
N VAL A 158 -7.71 -1.54 -22.40
CA VAL A 158 -6.92 -0.29 -22.45
C VAL A 158 -7.08 0.51 -21.15
N TRP A 159 -8.32 0.66 -20.63
CA TRP A 159 -8.54 1.28 -19.32
C TRP A 159 -7.80 0.52 -18.23
N THR A 160 -7.99 -0.80 -18.13
CA THR A 160 -7.39 -1.63 -17.07
C THR A 160 -5.87 -1.49 -17.04
N ARG A 161 -5.19 -1.59 -18.19
CA ARG A 161 -3.73 -1.43 -18.27
C ARG A 161 -3.27 0.00 -17.95
N ALA A 162 -3.99 1.02 -18.41
CA ALA A 162 -3.62 2.41 -18.20
C ALA A 162 -3.88 2.89 -16.77
N TRP A 163 -4.99 2.46 -16.15
CA TRP A 163 -5.27 2.62 -14.73
C TRP A 163 -4.12 1.99 -13.91
N THR A 164 -3.78 0.71 -14.14
CA THR A 164 -2.63 0.08 -13.44
C THR A 164 -1.32 0.85 -13.60
N ALA A 165 -1.07 1.45 -14.78
CA ALA A 165 0.13 2.28 -15.00
C ALA A 165 0.08 3.64 -14.29
N GLU A 166 -1.11 4.18 -14.02
CA GLU A 166 -1.29 5.32 -13.11
C GLU A 166 -1.05 4.87 -11.65
N GLU A 167 -1.67 3.78 -11.20
CA GLU A 167 -1.57 3.24 -9.82
C GLU A 167 -0.14 2.90 -9.37
N ASN A 168 0.68 2.31 -10.24
CA ASN A 168 2.01 1.82 -9.88
C ASN A 168 2.89 2.91 -9.22
N ARG A 169 2.68 4.17 -9.65
CA ARG A 169 3.42 5.34 -9.13
C ARG A 169 3.06 5.69 -7.68
N HIS A 170 1.89 5.27 -7.19
CA HIS A 170 1.43 5.53 -5.83
C HIS A 170 2.28 4.70 -4.85
N GLY A 171 2.36 3.38 -5.10
CA GLY A 171 3.23 2.45 -4.37
C GLY A 171 4.71 2.85 -4.43
N ASP A 172 5.26 3.05 -5.64
CA ASP A 172 6.66 3.48 -5.84
C ASP A 172 7.02 4.72 -4.99
N LEU A 173 6.15 5.74 -5.01
CA LEU A 173 6.37 7.00 -4.33
C LEU A 173 6.29 6.85 -2.80
N LEU A 174 5.21 6.25 -2.29
CA LEU A 174 5.02 6.08 -0.84
C LEU A 174 6.08 5.15 -0.23
N LYS A 175 6.43 4.07 -0.91
CA LYS A 175 7.47 3.12 -0.48
C LYS A 175 8.85 3.75 -0.44
N THR A 176 9.21 4.51 -1.47
CA THR A 176 10.52 5.20 -1.50
C THR A 176 10.57 6.33 -0.46
N TYR A 177 9.47 7.06 -0.24
CA TYR A 177 9.39 8.05 0.85
C TYR A 177 9.55 7.39 2.23
N LEU A 178 8.82 6.30 2.49
CA LEU A 178 8.90 5.56 3.76
C LEU A 178 10.30 4.97 4.00
N TYR A 179 10.93 4.38 2.98
CA TYR A 179 12.32 3.93 3.02
C TYR A 179 13.29 5.07 3.39
N LEU A 180 13.21 6.22 2.69
CA LEU A 180 14.09 7.36 2.95
C LEU A 180 13.85 8.01 4.31
N SER A 181 12.62 7.98 4.84
CA SER A 181 12.28 8.50 6.17
C SER A 181 13.06 7.79 7.28
N GLY A 182 13.26 6.46 7.14
CA GLY A 182 13.77 5.59 8.19
C GLY A 182 13.01 5.70 9.52
N ARG A 183 11.70 6.01 9.47
CA ARG A 183 10.78 5.98 10.63
C ARG A 183 10.09 4.62 10.82
N VAL A 184 10.28 3.69 9.89
CA VAL A 184 9.54 2.41 9.83
C VAL A 184 10.44 1.21 9.55
N ASP A 185 10.01 0.01 9.94
CA ASP A 185 10.69 -1.26 9.64
C ASP A 185 10.29 -1.78 8.25
N MET A 186 11.12 -1.45 7.25
CA MET A 186 10.88 -1.86 5.86
C MET A 186 10.87 -3.38 5.67
N LEU A 187 11.64 -4.16 6.45
CA LEU A 187 11.65 -5.63 6.33
C LEU A 187 10.29 -6.22 6.77
N MET A 188 9.67 -5.66 7.80
CA MET A 188 8.34 -6.08 8.23
C MET A 188 7.24 -5.62 7.26
N ILE A 189 7.40 -4.46 6.63
CA ILE A 189 6.51 -3.96 5.58
C ILE A 189 6.58 -4.85 4.33
N GLU A 190 7.78 -5.10 3.79
CA GLU A 190 8.02 -5.93 2.60
C GLU A 190 7.47 -7.35 2.76
N LYS A 191 7.66 -7.95 3.95
CA LYS A 191 7.03 -9.24 4.30
C LYS A 191 5.51 -9.16 4.35
N THR A 192 4.94 -8.04 4.80
CA THR A 192 3.47 -7.86 4.87
C THR A 192 2.88 -7.70 3.47
N VAL A 193 3.52 -6.95 2.57
CA VAL A 193 3.20 -6.92 1.13
C VAL A 193 3.27 -8.32 0.52
N GLN A 194 4.35 -9.07 0.79
CA GLN A 194 4.51 -10.44 0.29
C GLN A 194 3.40 -11.39 0.78
N TYR A 195 2.99 -11.28 2.06
CA TYR A 195 1.85 -12.04 2.58
C TYR A 195 0.52 -11.60 1.97
N LEU A 196 0.30 -10.31 1.75
CA LEU A 196 -0.94 -9.76 1.18
C LEU A 196 -1.13 -10.21 -0.28
N ILE A 197 -0.12 -10.04 -1.13
CA ILE A 197 -0.14 -10.50 -2.52
C ILE A 197 -0.25 -12.03 -2.58
N GLY A 198 0.43 -12.75 -1.68
CA GLY A 198 0.37 -14.21 -1.58
C GLY A 198 -0.97 -14.77 -1.08
N ALA A 199 -1.76 -13.98 -0.35
CA ALA A 199 -3.12 -14.32 0.06
C ALA A 199 -4.17 -13.89 -0.99
N GLY A 200 -3.92 -12.79 -1.69
CA GLY A 200 -4.85 -12.16 -2.62
C GLY A 200 -6.07 -11.56 -1.91
N MET A 201 -7.10 -11.25 -2.70
CA MET A 201 -8.37 -10.72 -2.21
C MET A 201 -9.55 -11.42 -2.89
N ASP A 202 -10.62 -11.64 -2.12
CA ASP A 202 -11.92 -12.09 -2.60
C ASP A 202 -12.93 -10.96 -2.32
N PRO A 203 -13.19 -10.06 -3.30
CA PRO A 203 -14.04 -8.87 -3.09
C PRO A 203 -15.54 -9.18 -3.16
N GLY A 204 -15.95 -10.43 -3.41
CA GLY A 204 -17.35 -10.80 -3.59
C GLY A 204 -17.99 -10.27 -4.88
N THR A 205 -17.19 -9.94 -5.91
CA THR A 205 -17.68 -9.41 -7.19
C THR A 205 -18.11 -10.50 -8.19
N GLU A 206 -17.92 -11.79 -7.88
CA GLU A 206 -18.48 -12.94 -8.60
C GLU A 206 -18.21 -12.97 -10.14
N ASN A 207 -17.08 -12.38 -10.60
CA ASN A 207 -16.76 -12.10 -12.01
C ASN A 207 -17.71 -11.12 -12.72
N ASN A 208 -18.70 -10.59 -12.03
CA ASN A 208 -19.75 -9.74 -12.57
C ASN A 208 -19.29 -8.26 -12.59
N PRO A 209 -19.17 -7.60 -13.76
CA PRO A 209 -18.66 -6.22 -13.82
C PRO A 209 -19.60 -5.19 -13.22
N TYR A 210 -20.91 -5.48 -13.07
CA TYR A 210 -21.83 -4.59 -12.36
C TYR A 210 -21.41 -4.49 -10.88
N LEU A 211 -21.12 -5.63 -10.24
CA LEU A 211 -20.56 -5.68 -8.88
C LEU A 211 -19.14 -5.10 -8.86
N GLY A 212 -18.31 -5.44 -9.85
CA GLY A 212 -16.94 -4.96 -9.99
C GLY A 212 -16.81 -3.44 -10.05
N TYR A 213 -17.63 -2.76 -10.86
CA TYR A 213 -17.57 -1.30 -11.01
C TYR A 213 -18.26 -0.55 -9.87
N VAL A 214 -19.26 -1.14 -9.20
CA VAL A 214 -19.77 -0.59 -7.92
C VAL A 214 -18.69 -0.69 -6.83
N TYR A 215 -17.98 -1.82 -6.77
CA TYR A 215 -16.86 -2.03 -5.84
C TYR A 215 -15.73 -1.02 -6.07
N THR A 216 -15.23 -0.84 -7.32
CA THR A 216 -14.16 0.15 -7.58
C THR A 216 -14.64 1.59 -7.33
N SER A 217 -15.86 1.95 -7.73
CA SER A 217 -16.45 3.28 -7.42
C SER A 217 -16.43 3.60 -5.92
N PHE A 218 -16.60 2.59 -5.06
CA PHE A 218 -16.51 2.76 -3.61
C PHE A 218 -15.06 2.85 -3.11
N GLN A 219 -14.17 1.99 -3.59
CA GLN A 219 -12.78 1.95 -3.10
C GLN A 219 -11.99 3.20 -3.50
N GLU A 220 -12.10 3.67 -4.73
CA GLU A 220 -11.44 4.90 -5.22
C GLU A 220 -11.87 6.14 -4.42
N ARG A 221 -13.12 6.15 -3.97
CA ARG A 221 -13.64 7.17 -3.05
C ARG A 221 -13.06 7.02 -1.64
N ALA A 222 -12.80 5.79 -1.19
CA ALA A 222 -12.20 5.51 0.11
C ALA A 222 -10.72 5.89 0.15
N THR A 223 -9.94 5.55 -0.88
CA THR A 223 -8.52 5.94 -1.00
C THR A 223 -8.38 7.44 -1.20
N PHE A 224 -9.22 8.08 -2.03
CA PHE A 224 -9.34 9.54 -2.13
C PHE A 224 -9.49 10.22 -0.75
N VAL A 225 -10.34 9.65 0.11
CA VAL A 225 -10.58 10.16 1.47
C VAL A 225 -9.44 9.82 2.44
N SER A 226 -8.76 8.68 2.30
CA SER A 226 -7.57 8.36 3.11
C SER A 226 -6.42 9.30 2.76
N HIS A 227 -6.00 9.32 1.49
CA HIS A 227 -4.93 10.17 0.96
C HIS A 227 -5.21 11.67 1.16
N GLY A 228 -6.46 12.09 1.03
CA GLY A 228 -6.87 13.47 1.33
C GLY A 228 -6.75 13.85 2.82
N ASN A 229 -6.97 12.89 3.74
CA ASN A 229 -6.78 13.11 5.18
C ASN A 229 -5.32 13.04 5.60
N THR A 230 -4.55 12.07 5.11
CA THR A 230 -3.10 11.99 5.39
C THR A 230 -2.37 13.21 4.81
N ALA A 231 -2.73 13.69 3.62
CA ALA A 231 -2.24 14.95 3.06
C ALA A 231 -2.46 16.15 3.99
N ARG A 232 -3.66 16.27 4.59
CA ARG A 232 -4.00 17.33 5.53
C ARG A 232 -3.20 17.21 6.83
N LEU A 233 -3.15 16.01 7.41
CA LEU A 233 -2.41 15.74 8.66
C LEU A 233 -0.91 15.96 8.52
N ALA A 234 -0.31 15.57 7.38
CA ALA A 234 1.10 15.85 7.07
C ALA A 234 1.40 17.35 7.05
N LYS A 235 0.49 18.15 6.46
CA LYS A 235 0.60 19.61 6.42
C LYS A 235 0.46 20.25 7.80
N GLU A 236 -0.50 19.77 8.60
CA GLU A 236 -0.70 20.20 9.99
C GLU A 236 0.50 19.84 10.88
N SER A 237 1.20 18.74 10.57
CA SER A 237 2.39 18.24 11.27
C SER A 237 3.73 18.74 10.70
N GLY A 238 3.72 19.63 9.70
CA GLY A 238 4.93 20.31 9.22
C GLY A 238 5.69 19.70 8.03
N ASP A 239 5.23 18.61 7.40
CA ASP A 239 5.78 18.15 6.10
C ASP A 239 4.87 18.56 4.92
N PRO A 240 5.08 19.75 4.31
CA PRO A 240 4.34 20.17 3.12
C PRO A 240 4.71 19.38 1.86
N VAL A 241 5.81 18.62 1.83
CA VAL A 241 6.17 17.75 0.71
C VAL A 241 5.35 16.46 0.77
N LEU A 242 5.25 15.83 1.95
CA LEU A 242 4.36 14.68 2.14
C LEU A 242 2.89 15.06 1.94
N ALA A 243 2.47 16.24 2.40
CA ALA A 243 1.16 16.78 2.09
C ALA A 243 0.89 16.88 0.59
N ARG A 244 1.92 17.24 -0.19
CA ARG A 244 1.84 17.30 -1.66
C ARG A 244 1.86 15.90 -2.28
N ILE A 245 2.58 14.92 -1.72
CA ILE A 245 2.58 13.52 -2.17
C ILE A 245 1.18 12.93 -2.05
N CYS A 246 0.63 12.82 -0.84
CA CYS A 246 -0.69 12.23 -0.60
C CYS A 246 -1.79 13.02 -1.33
N GLY A 247 -1.69 14.36 -1.36
CA GLY A 247 -2.62 15.21 -2.10
C GLY A 247 -2.52 15.13 -3.63
N THR A 248 -1.41 14.60 -4.17
CA THR A 248 -1.27 14.31 -5.59
C THR A 248 -1.85 12.93 -5.92
N ILE A 249 -1.60 11.92 -5.09
CA ILE A 249 -2.23 10.59 -5.21
C ILE A 249 -3.75 10.75 -5.16
N ALA A 250 -4.30 11.43 -4.15
CA ALA A 250 -5.72 11.80 -4.05
C ALA A 250 -6.32 12.50 -5.31
N SER A 251 -5.49 13.13 -6.14
CA SER A 251 -5.92 13.77 -7.40
C SER A 251 -6.11 12.77 -8.55
N ASP A 252 -5.52 11.58 -8.44
CA ASP A 252 -5.66 10.47 -9.38
C ASP A 252 -6.84 9.59 -8.99
N GLU A 253 -6.94 9.10 -7.74
CA GLU A 253 -8.14 8.42 -7.19
C GLU A 253 -9.42 9.17 -7.56
N LYS A 254 -9.41 10.51 -7.46
CA LYS A 254 -10.62 11.30 -7.73
C LYS A 254 -11.01 11.31 -9.22
N ARG A 255 -10.08 11.08 -10.14
CA ARG A 255 -10.40 10.82 -11.56
C ARG A 255 -10.94 9.42 -11.77
N HIS A 256 -10.39 8.44 -11.07
CA HIS A 256 -10.81 7.05 -11.16
C HIS A 256 -12.20 6.83 -10.54
N GLU A 257 -12.51 7.40 -9.36
CA GLU A 257 -13.87 7.48 -8.80
C GLU A 257 -14.83 8.06 -9.85
N ASN A 258 -14.49 9.19 -10.46
CA ASN A 258 -15.32 9.83 -11.49
C ASN A 258 -15.46 8.96 -12.75
N ALA A 259 -14.52 8.07 -13.06
CA ALA A 259 -14.58 7.16 -14.20
C ALA A 259 -15.48 5.94 -13.92
N TYR A 260 -15.29 5.27 -12.78
CA TYR A 260 -16.09 4.12 -12.40
C TYR A 260 -17.53 4.51 -12.05
N VAL A 261 -17.76 5.62 -11.33
CA VAL A 261 -19.11 6.15 -11.07
C VAL A 261 -19.84 6.39 -12.38
N LYS A 262 -19.16 6.96 -13.39
CA LYS A 262 -19.73 7.21 -14.72
C LYS A 262 -20.02 5.93 -15.52
N ILE A 263 -19.31 4.83 -15.25
CA ILE A 263 -19.66 3.49 -15.77
C ILE A 263 -20.92 2.99 -15.08
N VAL A 264 -21.01 3.06 -13.74
CA VAL A 264 -22.21 2.64 -12.98
C VAL A 264 -23.44 3.46 -13.37
N GLU A 265 -23.32 4.79 -13.49
CA GLU A 265 -24.34 5.68 -14.05
C GLU A 265 -24.79 5.22 -15.45
N LYS A 266 -23.84 4.86 -16.33
CA LYS A 266 -24.19 4.42 -17.69
C LYS A 266 -24.88 3.06 -17.72
N LEU A 267 -24.49 2.13 -16.84
CA LEU A 267 -25.16 0.84 -16.69
C LEU A 267 -26.57 1.01 -16.14
N LEU A 268 -26.79 1.95 -15.19
CA LEU A 268 -28.13 2.33 -14.73
C LEU A 268 -29.02 2.92 -15.84
N GLU A 269 -28.45 3.62 -16.83
CA GLU A 269 -29.22 4.09 -17.99
C GLU A 269 -29.65 2.97 -18.96
N VAL A 270 -28.78 1.98 -19.22
CA VAL A 270 -29.00 0.99 -20.30
C VAL A 270 -29.55 -0.35 -19.81
N ASP A 271 -29.32 -0.69 -18.55
CA ASP A 271 -29.75 -1.96 -17.94
C ASP A 271 -30.08 -1.78 -16.45
N PRO A 272 -31.15 -1.02 -16.13
CA PRO A 272 -31.49 -0.64 -14.76
C PRO A 272 -31.87 -1.82 -13.85
N THR A 273 -32.08 -3.03 -14.35
CA THR A 273 -32.59 -4.16 -13.56
C THR A 273 -31.52 -4.90 -12.75
N GLU A 274 -30.24 -4.89 -13.17
CA GLU A 274 -29.19 -5.68 -12.51
C GLU A 274 -28.55 -4.98 -11.31
N ILE A 275 -28.69 -3.65 -11.19
CA ILE A 275 -28.04 -2.84 -10.13
C ILE A 275 -28.94 -2.66 -8.90
N GLN A 276 -30.17 -3.19 -8.90
CA GLN A 276 -31.19 -2.93 -7.87
C GLN A 276 -31.28 -4.01 -6.76
N TYR A 277 -30.18 -4.72 -6.46
CA TYR A 277 -30.13 -5.81 -5.46
C TYR A 277 -28.95 -5.70 -4.51
#